data_AF-A0A946TXU9-F1
#
_entry.id   AF-A0A946TXU9-F1
#
_cell.length_a   1.000
_cell.length_b   1.000
_cell.length_c   1.000
_cell.angle_alpha   90.00
_cell.angle_beta   90.00
_cell.angle_gamma   90.00
#
_symmetry.space_group_name_H-M   'P 1'
#
loop_
_entity.id
_entity.type
_entity.pdbx_description
1 polymer ?
#
loop_
_entity_poly.entity_id
_entity_poly.type
_entity_poly.pdbx_seq_one_letter_code
_entity_poly.pdbx_strand_id
1 'polypeptide(L)'
;SEHNIWFDESMRHTGGTDSKFYAEVIAQDLPTAWVKDAYVYETIPPERLSFLYQYRRARDQSNTNFRRKNNGTVRLNLVLVTSILIKLIAVIGLILTLPITAGRTLMTLARALGWIAGRAGAITGSKSSLYSTTTGN
;
A
#
# COMPACT_ATOMS: atom_id res chain seq x y z
N SER A 1 -15.85 -25.05 2.01
CA SER A 1 -15.75 -24.92 3.48
C SER A 1 -17.12 -24.52 4.01
N GLU A 2 -17.40 -24.78 5.29
CA GLU A 2 -18.69 -24.53 5.96
C GLU A 2 -19.20 -23.09 5.81
N HIS A 3 -18.29 -22.11 5.74
CA HIS A 3 -18.62 -20.68 5.62
C HIS A 3 -18.51 -20.12 4.18
N ASN A 4 -18.11 -20.94 3.21
CA ASN A 4 -17.90 -20.57 1.80
C ASN A 4 -17.08 -19.28 1.57
N ILE A 5 -16.09 -18.99 2.43
CA ILE A 5 -15.12 -17.90 2.24
C ILE A 5 -13.85 -18.45 1.61
N TRP A 6 -13.41 -17.84 0.53
CA TRP A 6 -12.20 -18.18 -0.20
C TRP A 6 -11.48 -16.93 -0.68
N PHE A 7 -10.19 -17.05 -0.97
CA PHE A 7 -9.47 -15.97 -1.64
C PHE A 7 -10.05 -15.71 -3.03
N ASP A 8 -10.26 -14.43 -3.33
CA ASP A 8 -10.65 -14.00 -4.67
C ASP A 8 -9.47 -14.12 -5.64
N GLU A 9 -9.52 -15.14 -6.52
CA GLU A 9 -8.48 -15.40 -7.52
C GLU A 9 -8.33 -14.28 -8.55
N SER A 10 -9.36 -13.45 -8.75
CA SER A 10 -9.27 -12.29 -9.65
C SER A 10 -8.31 -11.20 -9.16
N MET A 11 -7.91 -11.24 -7.87
CA MET A 11 -7.00 -10.29 -7.24
C MET A 11 -5.52 -10.71 -7.24
N ARG A 12 -5.18 -11.82 -7.92
CA ARG A 12 -3.81 -12.39 -7.93
C ARG A 12 -2.71 -11.37 -8.28
N HIS A 13 -3.03 -10.33 -9.05
CA HIS A 13 -2.06 -9.36 -9.56
C HIS A 13 -2.09 -7.96 -8.92
N THR A 14 -3.09 -7.65 -8.09
CA THR A 14 -3.38 -6.28 -7.62
C THR A 14 -2.98 -6.03 -6.17
N GLY A 15 -2.77 -7.11 -5.40
CA GLY A 15 -2.47 -7.06 -3.97
C GLY A 15 -3.67 -6.68 -3.10
N GLY A 16 -3.55 -6.90 -1.79
CA GLY A 16 -4.63 -6.63 -0.83
C GLY A 16 -5.66 -7.75 -0.68
N THR A 17 -5.38 -8.92 -1.25
CA THR A 17 -6.20 -10.14 -1.14
C THR A 17 -6.36 -10.59 0.32
N ASP A 18 -5.30 -10.46 1.11
CA ASP A 18 -5.29 -10.66 2.57
C ASP A 18 -6.30 -9.76 3.30
N SER A 19 -6.30 -8.47 2.96
CA SER A 19 -7.19 -7.48 3.54
C SER A 19 -8.64 -7.69 3.13
N LYS A 20 -8.89 -8.15 1.89
CA LYS A 20 -10.24 -8.47 1.42
C LYS A 20 -10.78 -9.69 2.15
N PHE A 21 -9.99 -10.77 2.19
CA PHE A 21 -10.35 -11.99 2.90
C PHE A 21 -10.64 -11.70 4.38
N TYR A 22 -9.79 -10.93 5.05
CA TYR A 22 -10.05 -10.51 6.43
C TYR A 22 -11.34 -9.70 6.57
N ALA A 23 -11.64 -8.78 5.65
CA ALA A 23 -12.89 -8.02 5.69
C ALA A 23 -14.13 -8.92 5.51
N GLU A 24 -14.05 -9.96 4.67
CA GLU A 24 -15.12 -10.94 4.49
C GLU A 24 -15.32 -11.82 5.72
N VAL A 25 -14.23 -12.24 6.37
CA VAL A 25 -14.27 -12.98 7.65
C VAL A 25 -14.98 -12.16 8.72
N ILE A 26 -14.62 -10.88 8.88
CA ILE A 26 -15.27 -9.98 9.83
C ILE A 26 -16.74 -9.73 9.47
N ALA A 27 -17.06 -9.61 8.17
CA ALA A 27 -18.44 -9.42 7.72
C ALA A 27 -19.36 -10.63 7.95
N GLN A 28 -18.78 -11.82 8.18
CA GLN A 28 -19.51 -13.04 8.57
C GLN A 28 -19.50 -13.28 10.09
N ASP A 29 -19.11 -12.28 10.90
CA ASP A 29 -19.00 -12.39 12.36
C ASP A 29 -18.12 -13.56 12.84
N LEU A 30 -17.16 -13.98 12.01
CA LEU A 30 -16.23 -15.05 12.37
C LEU A 30 -15.17 -14.52 13.37
N PRO A 31 -14.84 -15.30 14.40
CA PRO A 31 -13.90 -14.85 15.43
C PRO A 31 -12.49 -14.71 14.86
N THR A 32 -11.84 -13.59 15.21
CA THR A 32 -10.42 -13.33 14.89
C THR A 32 -9.70 -12.91 16.16
N ALA A 33 -8.44 -13.30 16.31
CA ALA A 33 -7.64 -12.95 17.48
C ALA A 33 -6.17 -12.76 17.11
N TRP A 34 -5.51 -11.86 17.84
CA TRP A 34 -4.05 -11.76 17.81
C TRP A 34 -3.47 -12.79 18.78
N VAL A 35 -2.67 -13.72 18.26
CA VAL A 35 -2.00 -14.75 19.06
C VAL A 35 -0.58 -14.30 19.35
N LYS A 36 -0.26 -14.02 20.62
CA LYS A 36 1.04 -13.46 21.04
C LYS A 36 2.24 -14.36 20.72
N ASP A 37 2.02 -15.67 20.70
CA ASP A 37 3.08 -16.68 20.52
C ASP A 37 3.12 -17.22 19.07
N ALA A 38 2.32 -16.65 18.15
CA ALA A 38 2.33 -16.99 16.73
C ALA A 38 3.38 -16.16 15.98
N TYR A 39 4.66 -16.46 16.22
CA TYR A 39 5.76 -15.78 15.55
C TYR A 39 5.86 -16.15 14.06
N VAL A 40 6.04 -15.13 13.22
CA VAL A 40 6.29 -15.27 11.78
C VAL A 40 7.58 -14.55 11.45
N TYR A 41 8.49 -15.23 10.74
CA TYR A 41 9.74 -14.66 10.27
C TYR A 41 9.67 -14.44 8.77
N GLU A 42 9.94 -13.21 8.33
CA GLU A 42 10.05 -12.87 6.90
C GLU A 42 11.48 -12.43 6.61
N THR A 43 12.13 -13.08 5.65
CA THR A 43 13.41 -12.58 5.12
C THR A 43 13.12 -11.54 4.05
N ILE A 44 13.54 -10.30 4.29
CA ILE A 44 13.39 -9.21 3.31
C ILE A 44 14.64 -9.19 2.42
N PRO A 45 14.52 -9.53 1.13
CA PRO A 45 15.67 -9.51 0.25
C PRO A 45 16.11 -8.07 -0.07
N PRO A 46 17.39 -7.82 -0.38
CA PRO A 46 17.93 -6.48 -0.62
C PRO A 46 17.19 -5.67 -1.68
N GLU A 47 16.66 -6.31 -2.73
CA GLU A 47 15.90 -5.63 -3.78
C GLU A 47 14.64 -4.95 -3.24
N ARG A 48 14.02 -5.55 -2.19
CA ARG A 48 12.87 -4.96 -1.48
C ARG A 48 13.27 -3.80 -0.58
N LEU A 49 14.56 -3.59 -0.31
CA LEU A 49 15.07 -2.43 0.43
C LEU A 49 15.47 -1.27 -0.51
N SER A 50 15.36 -1.46 -1.83
CA SER A 50 15.67 -0.40 -2.79
C SER A 50 14.66 0.76 -2.73
N PHE A 51 15.14 1.98 -3.00
CA PHE A 51 14.29 3.16 -3.10
C PHE A 51 13.15 2.96 -4.10
N LEU A 52 13.49 2.44 -5.28
CA LEU A 52 12.53 2.25 -6.37
C LEU A 52 11.45 1.22 -6.00
N TYR A 53 11.82 0.12 -5.35
CA TYR A 53 10.85 -0.85 -4.85
C TYR A 53 9.91 -0.21 -3.83
N GLN A 54 10.46 0.51 -2.85
CA GLN A 54 9.65 1.15 -1.79
C GLN A 54 8.70 2.21 -2.35
N TYR A 55 9.15 3.00 -3.33
CA TYR A 55 8.32 3.95 -4.06
C TYR A 55 7.18 3.23 -4.81
N ARG A 56 7.50 2.24 -5.65
CA ARG A 56 6.50 1.50 -6.44
C ARG A 56 5.48 0.80 -5.55
N ARG A 57 5.94 0.12 -4.51
CA ARG A 57 5.09 -0.56 -3.51
C ARG A 57 4.17 0.42 -2.81
N ALA A 58 4.68 1.56 -2.33
CA ALA A 58 3.86 2.56 -1.64
C ALA A 58 2.83 3.22 -2.57
N ARG A 59 3.20 3.48 -3.84
CA ARG A 59 2.29 3.97 -4.87
C ARG A 59 1.13 3.02 -5.10
N ASP A 60 1.45 1.77 -5.31
CA ASP A 60 0.49 0.74 -5.64
C ASP A 60 -0.45 0.46 -4.45
N GLN A 61 0.11 0.34 -3.24
CA GLN A 61 -0.69 0.21 -2.01
C GLN A 61 -1.58 1.42 -1.75
N SER A 62 -1.08 2.65 -1.96
CA SER A 62 -1.87 3.87 -1.77
C SER A 62 -3.05 3.93 -2.74
N ASN A 63 -2.84 3.58 -4.01
CA ASN A 63 -3.89 3.52 -5.03
C ASN A 63 -4.95 2.46 -4.68
N THR A 64 -4.52 1.21 -4.44
CA THR A 64 -5.43 0.10 -4.09
C THR A 64 -6.24 0.40 -2.83
N ASN A 65 -5.60 0.87 -1.77
CA ASN A 65 -6.28 1.23 -0.52
C ASN A 65 -7.27 2.37 -0.70
N PHE A 66 -6.93 3.38 -1.51
CA PHE A 66 -7.82 4.52 -1.75
C PHE A 66 -9.06 4.10 -2.55
N ARG A 67 -8.88 3.33 -3.63
CA ARG A 67 -9.99 2.80 -4.40
C ARG A 67 -10.88 1.90 -3.56
N ARG A 68 -10.30 1.02 -2.74
CA ARG A 68 -11.06 0.12 -1.84
C ARG A 68 -11.93 0.91 -0.86
N LYS A 69 -11.37 1.93 -0.20
CA LYS A 69 -12.12 2.77 0.74
C LYS A 69 -13.28 3.53 0.11
N ASN A 70 -13.20 3.82 -1.19
CA ASN A 70 -14.22 4.56 -1.91
C ASN A 70 -15.06 3.67 -2.84
N ASN A 71 -15.11 2.35 -2.61
CA ASN A 71 -15.86 1.40 -3.43
C ASN A 71 -15.57 1.52 -4.94
N GLY A 72 -14.31 1.72 -5.30
CA GLY A 72 -13.84 1.90 -6.68
C GLY A 72 -14.10 3.29 -7.27
N THR A 73 -14.97 4.10 -6.65
CA THR A 73 -15.22 5.47 -7.08
C THR A 73 -14.04 6.35 -6.69
N VAL A 74 -13.51 7.12 -7.64
CA VAL A 74 -12.49 8.11 -7.34
C VAL A 74 -13.05 9.47 -7.70
N ARG A 75 -13.18 10.32 -6.68
CA ARG A 75 -13.60 11.71 -6.86
C ARG A 75 -12.54 12.62 -6.27
N LEU A 76 -12.19 13.65 -7.03
CA LEU A 76 -11.39 14.75 -6.51
C LEU A 76 -12.26 15.50 -5.50
N ASN A 77 -11.82 15.56 -4.25
CA ASN A 77 -12.48 16.33 -3.20
C ASN A 77 -11.45 17.09 -2.38
N LEU A 78 -11.91 18.04 -1.57
CA LEU A 78 -11.04 18.90 -0.77
C LEU A 78 -10.16 18.08 0.18
N VAL A 79 -10.71 17.02 0.78
CA VAL A 79 -9.96 16.13 1.70
C VAL A 79 -8.76 15.49 0.99
N LEU A 80 -8.96 14.99 -0.23
CA LEU A 80 -7.91 14.38 -1.04
C LEU A 80 -6.82 15.40 -1.37
N VAL A 81 -7.22 16.59 -1.87
CA VAL A 81 -6.27 17.66 -2.23
C VAL A 81 -5.46 18.08 -1.01
N THR A 82 -6.13 18.36 0.12
CA THR A 82 -5.46 18.74 1.38
C THR A 82 -4.51 17.64 1.86
N SER A 83 -4.91 16.37 1.77
CA SER A 83 -4.04 15.25 2.15
C SER A 83 -2.77 15.15 1.29
N ILE A 84 -2.87 15.46 -0.01
CA ILE A 84 -1.72 15.50 -0.93
C ILE A 84 -0.81 16.69 -0.57
N LEU A 85 -1.38 17.88 -0.34
CA LEU A 85 -0.60 19.08 0.02
C LEU A 85 0.17 18.90 1.34
N ILE A 86 -0.49 18.37 2.38
CA ILE A 86 0.18 18.06 3.66
C ILE A 86 1.33 17.06 3.41
N LYS A 87 1.11 16.04 2.58
CA LYS A 87 2.16 15.06 2.27
C LYS A 87 3.31 15.67 1.47
N LEU A 88 3.04 16.61 0.57
CA LEU A 88 4.07 17.35 -0.17
C LEU A 88 4.94 18.19 0.78
N ILE A 89 4.35 18.87 1.75
CA ILE A 89 5.10 19.62 2.77
C ILE A 89 6.01 18.67 3.55
N ALA A 90 5.50 17.50 3.96
CA ALA A 90 6.32 16.49 4.63
C ALA A 90 7.48 15.97 3.75
N VAL A 91 7.25 15.80 2.44
CA VAL A 91 8.31 15.43 1.49
C VAL A 91 9.39 16.50 1.40
N ILE A 92 9.01 17.78 1.37
CA ILE A 92 9.97 18.89 1.38
C ILE A 92 10.83 18.82 2.66
N GLY A 93 10.22 18.64 3.83
CA GLY A 93 10.96 18.46 5.08
C GLY A 93 11.90 17.24 5.07
N LEU A 94 11.46 16.12 4.47
CA LEU A 94 12.31 14.94 4.32
C LEU A 94 13.52 15.20 3.41
N ILE A 95 13.33 15.93 2.31
CA ILE A 95 14.42 16.29 1.39
C ILE A 95 15.44 17.19 2.08
N LEU A 96 14.97 18.21 2.81
CA LEU A 96 15.85 19.13 3.55
C LEU A 96 16.65 18.42 4.66
N THR A 97 16.11 17.35 5.23
CA THR A 97 16.77 16.56 6.28
C THR A 97 17.65 15.42 5.75
N LEU A 98 17.62 15.11 4.45
CA LEU A 98 18.48 14.08 3.84
C LEU A 98 19.98 14.25 4.15
N PRO A 99 20.60 15.44 3.95
CA PRO A 99 22.03 15.61 4.23
C PRO A 99 22.33 15.47 5.73
N ILE A 100 21.43 15.94 6.58
CA ILE A 100 21.57 15.90 8.05
C ILE A 100 21.45 14.46 8.58
N THR A 101 20.58 13.66 7.98
CA THR A 101 20.26 12.30 8.45
C THR A 101 21.14 11.22 7.81
N ALA A 102 22.14 11.59 7.01
CA ALA A 102 23.00 10.68 6.27
C ALA A 102 22.21 9.61 5.48
N GLY A 103 21.08 10.01 4.88
CA GLY A 103 20.24 9.12 4.09
C GLY A 103 19.32 8.18 4.88
N ARG A 104 19.27 8.23 6.22
CA ARG A 104 18.35 7.39 7.03
C ARG A 104 16.88 7.62 6.68
N THR A 105 16.52 8.82 6.23
CA THR A 105 15.15 9.16 5.83
C THR A 105 14.81 8.82 4.38
N LEU A 106 15.78 8.28 3.61
CA LEU A 106 15.62 8.02 2.18
C LEU A 106 14.49 7.03 1.88
N MET A 107 14.32 5.99 2.70
CA MET A 107 13.22 5.03 2.55
C MET A 107 11.86 5.64 2.90
N THR A 108 11.82 6.53 3.89
CA THR A 108 10.62 7.27 4.26
C THR A 108 10.21 8.22 3.14
N LEU A 109 11.18 8.89 2.52
CA LEU A 109 10.98 9.73 1.35
C LEU A 109 10.43 8.92 0.17
N ALA A 110 11.02 7.76 -0.14
CA ALA A 110 10.54 6.87 -1.20
C ALA A 110 9.06 6.52 -1.01
N ARG A 111 8.68 6.12 0.22
CA ARG A 111 7.31 5.77 0.57
C ARG A 111 6.37 6.96 0.50
N ALA A 112 6.79 8.14 0.94
CA ALA A 112 5.99 9.36 0.90
C ALA A 112 5.70 9.79 -0.54
N LEU A 113 6.72 9.79 -1.41
CA LEU A 113 6.58 10.06 -2.84
C LEU A 113 5.68 9.03 -3.53
N GLY A 114 5.88 7.75 -3.20
CA GLY A 114 5.03 6.67 -3.71
C GLY A 114 3.57 6.90 -3.32
N TRP A 115 3.30 7.20 -2.05
CA TRP A 115 1.94 7.47 -1.57
C TRP A 115 1.24 8.57 -2.37
N ILE A 116 1.93 9.69 -2.63
CA ILE A 116 1.41 10.83 -3.42
C ILE A 116 1.11 10.37 -4.85
N ALA A 117 2.06 9.68 -5.49
CA ALA A 117 1.88 9.14 -6.83
C ALA A 117 0.70 8.16 -6.90
N GLY A 118 0.45 7.38 -5.85
CA GLY A 118 -0.67 6.46 -5.77
C GLY A 118 -2.03 7.18 -5.70
N ARG A 119 -2.10 8.30 -4.97
CA ARG A 119 -3.30 9.15 -4.92
C ARG A 119 -3.55 9.85 -6.23
N ALA A 120 -2.51 10.40 -6.86
CA ALA A 120 -2.59 11.00 -8.18
C ALA A 120 -3.02 9.98 -9.25
N GLY A 121 -2.40 8.79 -9.27
CA GLY A 121 -2.73 7.71 -10.20
C GLY A 121 -4.14 7.15 -10.04
N ALA A 122 -4.70 7.17 -8.82
CA ALA A 122 -6.08 6.80 -8.61
C ALA A 122 -7.06 7.78 -9.30
N ILE A 123 -6.75 9.09 -9.27
CA ILE A 123 -7.55 10.14 -9.93
C ILE A 123 -7.53 9.97 -11.44
N THR A 124 -6.38 9.64 -12.03
CA THR A 124 -6.22 9.48 -13.49
C THR A 124 -6.66 8.11 -14.02
N GLY A 125 -7.31 7.28 -13.21
CA GLY A 125 -7.82 5.98 -13.67
C GLY A 125 -6.78 4.85 -13.71
N SER A 126 -5.53 5.09 -13.33
CA SER A 126 -4.50 4.05 -13.30
C SER A 126 -4.85 2.98 -12.26
N LYS A 127 -4.73 1.70 -12.63
CA LYS A 127 -4.87 0.54 -11.74
C LYS A 127 -3.48 0.03 -11.35
N SER A 128 -3.33 -0.44 -10.11
CA SER A 128 -2.07 -1.05 -9.66
C SER A 128 -1.82 -2.38 -10.39
N SER A 129 -0.58 -2.59 -10.84
CA SER A 129 -0.09 -3.84 -11.41
C SER A 129 0.99 -4.48 -10.53
N LEU A 130 0.92 -4.31 -9.20
CA LEU A 130 2.01 -4.61 -8.26
C LEU A 130 2.58 -6.04 -8.40
N TYR A 131 1.77 -6.99 -8.86
CA TYR A 131 2.17 -8.39 -9.08
C TYR A 131 2.03 -8.83 -10.55
N SER A 132 2.09 -7.92 -11.52
CA SER A 132 2.19 -8.29 -12.96
C SER A 132 3.59 -8.77 -13.35
N THR A 133 4.59 -8.51 -12.52
CA THR A 133 5.98 -8.96 -12.73
C THR A 133 6.40 -9.80 -11.54
N THR A 134 6.33 -11.12 -11.68
CA THR A 134 6.89 -12.06 -10.71
C THR A 134 8.41 -12.10 -10.88
N THR A 135 9.17 -11.61 -9.90
CA THR A 135 10.59 -11.95 -9.79
C THR A 135 10.62 -13.40 -9.31
N GLY A 136 10.77 -14.33 -10.24
CA GLY A 136 10.73 -15.76 -9.94
C GLY A 136 11.81 -16.14 -8.93
N ASN A 137 11.38 -16.88 -7.91
CA ASN A 137 12.09 -18.00 -7.27
C ASN A 137 11.02 -18.93 -6.70
#